data_AF-A0A6I7W8N9-F1
#
_entry.id   AF-A0A6I7W8N9-F1
#
_cell.length_a   1.000
_cell.length_b   1.000
_cell.length_c   1.000
_cell.angle_alpha   90.00
_cell.angle_beta   90.00
_cell.angle_gamma   90.00
#
_symmetry.space_group_name_H-M   'P 1'
#
loop_
_entity.id
_entity.type
_entity.pdbx_description
1 polymer ?
#
loop_
_entity_poly.entity_id
_entity_poly.type
_entity_poly.pdbx_seq_one_letter_code
_entity_poly.pdbx_strand_id
1 'polypeptide(L)'
;MLTLSSFSEKFLPELLGLNMAIELSGLGKGHMRLVDDWKYWGIDPGIANIHISIDNAASGHTFMAKKAIKLYMDDILRSTADQTVLDKHWRRIFSGYASLRFVGGRFKLGLPIWYLIYKFRGQR
;
A
#
# COMPACT_ATOMS: atom_id res chain seq x y z
N MET A 1 3.18 -7.95 3.19
CA MET A 1 2.55 -8.85 2.20
C MET A 1 3.01 -10.29 2.34
N LEU A 2 4.30 -10.60 2.26
CA LEU A 2 4.81 -11.99 2.21
C LEU A 2 4.29 -12.95 3.32
N THR A 3 4.24 -12.50 4.56
CA THR A 3 3.73 -13.32 5.68
C THR A 3 2.22 -13.56 5.60
N LEU A 4 1.46 -12.55 5.13
CA LEU A 4 0.02 -12.68 4.97
C LEU A 4 -0.34 -13.55 3.76
N SER A 5 0.44 -13.47 2.68
CA SER A 5 0.22 -14.28 1.47
C SER A 5 0.46 -15.78 1.70
N SER A 6 1.20 -16.14 2.76
CA SER A 6 1.36 -17.55 3.17
C SER A 6 0.06 -18.17 3.73
N PHE A 7 -0.93 -17.33 4.07
CA PHE A 7 -2.23 -17.72 4.62
C PHE A 7 -3.35 -16.99 3.88
N SER A 8 -3.27 -16.99 2.56
CA SER A 8 -4.08 -16.15 1.67
C SER A 8 -5.58 -16.35 1.82
N GLU A 9 -6.05 -17.59 1.98
CA GLU A 9 -7.47 -17.86 2.22
C GLU A 9 -7.96 -17.24 3.52
N LYS A 10 -7.18 -17.39 4.60
CA LYS A 10 -7.55 -16.86 5.92
C LYS A 10 -7.52 -15.35 5.94
N PHE A 11 -6.50 -14.72 5.37
CA PHE A 11 -6.29 -13.26 5.42
C PHE A 11 -6.66 -12.54 4.12
N LEU A 12 -7.51 -13.14 3.28
CA LEU A 12 -7.93 -12.55 2.01
C LEU A 12 -8.47 -11.11 2.18
N PRO A 13 -9.34 -10.81 3.17
CA PRO A 13 -9.80 -9.44 3.38
C PRO A 13 -8.66 -8.45 3.67
N GLU A 14 -7.74 -8.80 4.57
CA GLU A 14 -6.60 -7.95 4.91
C GLU A 14 -5.65 -7.78 3.72
N LEU A 15 -5.46 -8.82 2.91
CA LEU A 15 -4.66 -8.78 1.68
C LEU A 15 -5.28 -7.84 0.65
N LEU A 16 -6.59 -7.89 0.44
CA LEU A 16 -7.29 -6.96 -0.48
C LEU A 16 -7.09 -5.50 -0.06
N GLY A 17 -7.23 -5.23 1.25
CA GLY A 17 -7.00 -3.90 1.81
C GLY A 17 -5.55 -3.42 1.68
N LEU A 18 -4.59 -4.28 2.03
CA LEU A 18 -3.16 -3.97 1.93
C LEU A 18 -2.73 -3.76 0.47
N ASN A 19 -3.28 -4.57 -0.46
CA ASN A 19 -3.03 -4.40 -1.90
C ASN A 19 -3.49 -3.02 -2.35
N MET A 20 -4.74 -2.63 -2.03
CA MET A 20 -5.26 -1.31 -2.35
C MET A 20 -4.40 -0.16 -1.78
N ALA A 21 -3.89 -0.31 -0.56
CA ALA A 21 -3.01 0.70 0.04
C ALA A 21 -1.67 0.85 -0.72
N ILE A 22 -1.11 -0.25 -1.22
CA ILE A 22 0.12 -0.26 -2.00
C ILE A 22 -0.11 0.42 -3.35
N GLU A 23 -1.15 0.03 -4.10
CA GLU A 23 -1.44 0.63 -5.40
C GLU A 23 -1.71 2.13 -5.30
N LEU A 24 -2.47 2.55 -4.28
CA LEU A 24 -2.71 3.98 -4.01
C LEU A 24 -1.43 4.74 -3.63
N SER A 25 -0.44 4.08 -3.05
CA SER A 25 0.83 4.71 -2.70
C SER A 25 1.67 5.07 -3.93
N GLY A 26 1.47 4.35 -5.04
CA GLY A 26 2.02 4.64 -6.37
C GLY A 26 1.49 5.94 -6.97
N LEU A 27 0.37 6.45 -6.46
CA LEU A 27 -0.31 7.62 -7.02
C LEU A 27 0.01 8.93 -6.29
N GLY A 28 -0.05 10.02 -7.07
CA GLY A 28 -0.07 11.39 -6.56
C GLY A 28 1.30 12.06 -6.47
N LYS A 29 1.32 13.17 -5.71
CA LYS A 29 2.43 14.13 -5.69
C LYS A 29 3.77 13.54 -5.22
N GLY A 30 3.75 12.46 -4.44
CA GLY A 30 4.96 11.82 -3.93
C GLY A 30 5.82 11.21 -5.04
N HIS A 31 5.22 10.39 -5.90
CA HIS A 31 5.92 9.75 -7.02
C HIS A 31 6.30 10.77 -8.11
N MET A 32 5.44 11.75 -8.39
CA MET A 32 5.78 12.84 -9.32
C MET A 32 6.99 13.66 -8.83
N ARG A 33 7.03 13.99 -7.53
CA ARG A 33 8.19 14.66 -6.94
C ARG A 33 9.44 13.81 -7.00
N LEU A 34 9.33 12.49 -6.76
CA LEU A 34 10.46 11.57 -6.88
C LEU A 34 11.04 11.58 -8.30
N VAL A 35 10.17 11.60 -9.32
CA VAL A 35 10.58 11.73 -10.73
C VAL A 35 11.33 13.04 -10.96
N ASP A 36 10.82 14.16 -10.44
CA ASP A 36 11.46 15.47 -10.59
C ASP A 36 12.82 15.51 -9.89
N ASP A 37 12.89 15.00 -8.65
CA ASP A 37 14.13 14.92 -7.87
C ASP A 37 15.17 14.05 -8.58
N TRP A 38 14.79 12.90 -9.14
CA TRP A 38 15.71 12.02 -9.85
C TRP A 38 16.22 12.64 -11.14
N LYS A 39 15.34 13.29 -11.92
CA LYS A 39 15.75 14.06 -13.10
C LYS A 39 16.76 15.15 -12.73
N TYR A 40 16.53 15.87 -11.63
CA TYR A 40 17.44 16.90 -11.14
C TYR A 40 18.84 16.34 -10.84
N TRP A 41 18.93 15.14 -10.25
CA TRP A 41 20.20 14.48 -9.95
C TRP A 41 20.78 13.63 -11.11
N GLY A 42 20.18 13.65 -12.30
CA GLY A 42 20.63 12.86 -13.45
C GLY A 42 20.41 11.35 -13.30
N ILE A 43 19.49 10.92 -12.43
CA ILE A 43 19.09 9.52 -12.22
C ILE A 43 17.89 9.22 -13.11
N ASP A 44 17.90 8.08 -13.80
CA ASP A 44 16.79 7.67 -14.66
C ASP A 44 15.49 7.40 -13.84
N PRO A 45 14.40 8.15 -14.08
CA PRO A 45 13.11 7.95 -13.42
C PRO A 45 12.23 6.88 -14.07
N GLY A 46 12.72 6.11 -15.05
CA GLY A 46 11.94 5.13 -15.81
C GLY A 46 11.06 4.23 -14.94
N ILE A 47 11.62 3.66 -13.87
CA ILE A 47 10.87 2.80 -12.96
C ILE A 47 9.72 3.54 -12.25
N ALA A 48 9.92 4.78 -11.84
CA ALA A 48 8.88 5.58 -11.18
C ALA A 48 7.78 6.02 -12.18
N ASN A 49 8.17 6.37 -13.40
CA ASN A 49 7.22 6.71 -14.46
C ASN A 49 6.31 5.52 -14.83
N ILE A 50 6.88 4.32 -14.90
CA ILE A 50 6.10 3.10 -15.16
C ILE A 50 5.05 2.90 -14.05
N HIS A 51 5.44 2.98 -12.78
CA HIS A 51 4.51 2.82 -11.64
C HIS A 51 3.38 3.86 -11.67
N ILE A 52 3.69 5.13 -11.92
CA ILE A 52 2.65 6.17 -12.07
C ILE A 52 1.63 5.81 -13.17
N SER A 53 2.10 5.22 -14.27
CA SER A 53 1.24 4.81 -15.38
C SER A 53 0.41 3.57 -15.05
N ILE A 54 1.02 2.50 -14.57
CA ILE A 54 0.35 1.20 -14.37
C ILE A 54 -0.55 1.18 -13.13
N ASP A 55 -0.28 2.01 -12.12
CA ASP A 55 -1.06 2.00 -10.87
C ASP A 55 -2.29 2.92 -10.92
N ASN A 56 -2.55 3.58 -12.05
CA ASN A 56 -3.57 4.61 -12.19
C ASN A 56 -5.00 4.14 -11.78
N ALA A 57 -5.83 5.10 -11.35
CA ALA A 57 -7.17 4.83 -10.84
C ALA A 57 -8.25 4.60 -11.92
N ALA A 58 -7.95 4.87 -13.20
CA ALA A 58 -8.89 4.75 -14.29
C ALA A 58 -8.94 3.33 -14.87
N SER A 59 -7.77 2.73 -15.11
CA SER A 59 -7.62 1.40 -15.71
C SER A 59 -6.48 0.56 -15.12
N GLY A 60 -5.63 1.16 -14.27
CA GLY A 60 -4.46 0.54 -13.69
C GLY A 60 -4.74 -0.36 -12.48
N HIS A 61 -3.69 -0.75 -11.76
CA HIS A 61 -3.80 -1.64 -10.62
C HIS A 61 -4.67 -1.08 -9.50
N THR A 62 -4.70 0.24 -9.26
CA THR A 62 -5.63 0.84 -8.29
C THR A 62 -7.08 0.58 -8.68
N PHE A 63 -7.42 0.68 -9.97
CA PHE A 63 -8.76 0.33 -10.46
C PHE A 63 -9.07 -1.15 -10.20
N MET A 64 -8.12 -2.05 -10.52
CA MET A 64 -8.27 -3.49 -10.32
C MET A 64 -8.42 -3.86 -8.85
N ALA A 65 -7.63 -3.26 -7.95
CA ALA A 65 -7.71 -3.48 -6.52
C ALA A 65 -9.07 -3.07 -5.94
N LYS A 66 -9.59 -1.90 -6.34
CA LYS A 66 -10.95 -1.46 -5.99
C LYS A 66 -12.00 -2.43 -6.52
N LYS A 67 -11.86 -2.88 -7.76
CA LYS A 67 -12.79 -3.84 -8.38
C LYS A 67 -12.78 -5.18 -7.64
N ALA A 68 -11.61 -5.68 -7.24
CA ALA A 68 -11.47 -6.92 -6.48
C ALA A 68 -12.17 -6.83 -5.11
N ILE A 69 -12.00 -5.72 -4.38
CA ILE A 69 -12.71 -5.46 -3.13
C ILE A 69 -14.23 -5.48 -3.36
N LYS A 70 -14.71 -4.81 -4.40
CA LYS A 70 -16.14 -4.78 -4.73
C LYS A 70 -16.68 -6.19 -5.00
N LEU A 71 -16.03 -6.94 -5.88
CA LEU A 71 -16.44 -8.30 -6.23
C LEU A 71 -16.47 -9.22 -5.00
N TYR A 72 -15.47 -9.10 -4.13
CA TYR A 72 -15.40 -9.85 -2.87
C TYR A 72 -16.58 -9.50 -1.94
N MET A 73 -16.86 -8.21 -1.73
CA MET A 73 -17.96 -7.78 -0.87
C MET A 73 -19.34 -8.17 -1.44
N ASP A 74 -19.52 -8.06 -2.75
CA ASP A 74 -20.73 -8.51 -3.45
C ASP A 74 -20.94 -10.02 -3.26
N ASP A 75 -19.86 -10.81 -3.25
CA ASP A 75 -19.94 -12.26 -3.04
C ASP A 75 -20.31 -12.65 -1.60
N ILE A 76 -19.73 -11.96 -0.61
CA ILE A 76 -20.13 -12.12 0.80
C ILE A 76 -21.61 -11.77 0.98
N LEU A 77 -22.05 -10.64 0.40
CA LEU A 77 -23.45 -10.23 0.48
C LEU A 77 -24.40 -11.28 -0.13
N ARG A 78 -24.05 -11.83 -1.30
CA ARG A 78 -24.86 -12.88 -1.95
C ARG A 78 -24.89 -14.20 -1.17
N SER A 79 -23.79 -14.58 -0.53
CA SER A 79 -23.66 -15.88 0.13
C SER A 79 -24.25 -15.90 1.54
N THR A 80 -24.24 -14.77 2.26
CA THR A 80 -24.71 -14.73 3.65
C THR A 80 -26.00 -13.96 3.85
N ALA A 81 -26.28 -12.94 3.02
CA ALA A 81 -27.35 -11.96 3.21
C ALA A 81 -27.36 -11.32 4.62
N ASP A 82 -26.23 -11.31 5.33
CA ASP A 82 -26.09 -10.81 6.70
C ASP A 82 -25.15 -9.60 6.74
N GLN A 83 -25.71 -8.45 7.12
CA GLN A 83 -24.99 -7.18 7.26
C GLN A 83 -23.86 -7.27 8.30
N THR A 84 -24.04 -8.01 9.39
CA THR A 84 -23.03 -8.17 10.45
C THR A 84 -21.78 -8.86 9.91
N VAL A 85 -21.97 -9.87 9.06
CA VAL A 85 -20.87 -10.58 8.39
C VAL A 85 -20.19 -9.64 7.39
N LEU A 86 -20.97 -8.91 6.60
CA LEU A 86 -20.44 -7.93 5.65
C LEU A 86 -19.56 -6.89 6.35
N ASP A 87 -20.03 -6.30 7.46
CA ASP A 87 -19.31 -5.31 8.26
C ASP A 87 -18.02 -5.87 8.86
N LYS A 88 -18.04 -7.13 9.30
CA LYS A 88 -16.84 -7.82 9.79
C LYS A 88 -15.80 -7.96 8.69
N HIS A 89 -16.19 -8.33 7.48
CA HIS A 89 -15.27 -8.42 6.34
C HIS A 89 -14.75 -7.05 5.93
N TRP A 90 -15.61 -6.04 5.85
CA TRP A 90 -15.21 -4.67 5.57
C TRP A 90 -14.18 -4.14 6.57
N ARG A 91 -14.41 -4.36 7.87
CA ARG A 91 -13.46 -3.96 8.92
C ARG A 91 -12.09 -4.59 8.71
N ARG A 92 -12.02 -5.86 8.30
CA ARG A 92 -10.76 -6.55 8.01
C ARG A 92 -10.05 -5.97 6.79
N ILE A 93 -10.79 -5.65 5.72
CA ILE A 93 -10.26 -4.92 4.55
C ILE A 93 -9.68 -3.57 4.97
N PHE A 94 -10.43 -2.80 5.76
CA PHE A 94 -9.95 -1.52 6.27
C PHE A 94 -8.72 -1.67 7.17
N SER A 95 -8.66 -2.69 8.03
CA SER A 95 -7.47 -2.99 8.83
C SER A 95 -6.25 -3.31 7.95
N GLY A 96 -6.44 -4.08 6.88
CA GLY A 96 -5.41 -4.36 5.88
C GLY A 96 -4.88 -3.08 5.24
N TYR A 97 -5.78 -2.20 4.78
CA TYR A 97 -5.43 -0.90 4.21
C TYR A 97 -4.65 -0.01 5.20
N ALA A 98 -5.13 0.10 6.43
CA ALA A 98 -4.51 0.92 7.46
C ALA A 98 -3.12 0.41 7.91
N SER A 99 -2.86 -0.90 7.77
CA SER A 99 -1.61 -1.52 8.22
C SER A 99 -0.36 -0.93 7.53
N LEU A 100 -0.46 -0.53 6.26
CA LEU A 100 0.66 0.06 5.52
C LEU A 100 1.13 1.38 6.14
N ARG A 101 0.19 2.23 6.57
CA ARG A 101 0.49 3.51 7.23
C ARG A 101 1.19 3.31 8.57
N PHE A 102 0.83 2.26 9.30
CA PHE A 102 1.41 1.96 10.61
C PHE A 102 2.88 1.50 10.49
N VAL A 103 3.18 0.61 9.54
CA VAL A 103 4.54 0.07 9.36
C VAL A 103 5.54 1.17 8.95
N GLY A 104 5.14 2.07 8.04
CA GLY A 104 6.01 3.16 7.57
C GLY A 104 6.33 4.22 8.63
N GLY A 105 5.43 4.44 9.61
CA GLY A 105 5.59 5.48 10.62
C GLY A 105 6.78 5.24 11.57
N ARG A 106 6.92 4.00 12.08
CA ARG A 106 8.00 3.65 13.02
C ARG A 106 9.38 3.78 12.38
N PHE A 107 9.50 3.37 11.10
CA PHE A 107 10.74 3.49 10.34
C PHE A 107 11.14 4.96 10.12
N LYS A 108 10.21 5.81 9.67
CA LYS A 108 10.47 7.24 9.43
C LYS A 108 10.87 7.99 10.71
N LEU A 109 10.30 7.64 11.86
CA LEU A 109 10.66 8.24 13.14
C LEU A 109 12.05 7.81 13.63
N GLY A 110 12.46 6.57 13.35
CA GLY A 110 13.78 6.06 13.74
C GLY A 110 14.94 6.60 12.90
N LEU A 111 14.71 6.87 11.61
CA LEU A 111 15.72 7.33 10.64
C LEU A 111 16.58 8.52 11.12
N PRO A 112 16.03 9.64 11.59
CA PRO A 112 16.84 10.78 12.04
C PRO A 112 17.64 10.45 13.31
N ILE A 113 17.08 9.66 14.23
CA ILE A 113 17.77 9.23 15.45
C ILE A 113 18.98 8.37 15.10
N TRP A 114 18.79 7.37 14.23
CA TRP A 114 19.88 6.51 13.77
C TRP A 114 20.93 7.26 12.97
N TYR A 115 20.53 8.14 12.05
CA TYR A 115 21.47 8.97 11.29
C TYR A 115 22.37 9.81 12.21
N LEU A 116 21.80 10.45 13.23
CA LEU A 116 22.58 11.22 14.21
C LEU A 116 23.54 10.31 15.00
N ILE A 117 23.07 9.18 15.52
CA ILE A 117 23.91 8.22 16.26
C ILE A 117 25.09 7.76 15.41
N TYR A 118 24.87 7.39 14.15
CA TYR A 118 25.95 6.93 13.26
C TYR A 118 26.89 8.05 12.84
N LYS A 119 26.38 9.26 12.56
CA LYS A 119 27.20 10.42 12.20
C LYS A 119 28.18 10.79 13.31
N PHE A 120 27.76 10.74 14.57
CA PHE A 120 28.63 11.08 15.71
C PHE A 120 29.48 9.90 16.22
N ARG A 121 29.15 8.65 15.86
CA ARG A 121 30.01 7.48 16.14
C ARG A 121 31.14 7.30 15.13
N GLY A 122 30.99 7.76 13.89
CA GLY A 122 32.03 7.69 12.84
C GLY A 122 33.08 8.82 12.89
N GLN A 123 32.99 9.73 13.85
CA GLN A 123 33.93 10.86 14.04
C GLN A 123 34.89 10.66 15.23
N ARG A 124 35.08 9.42 15.70
CA ARG A 124 36.10 9.06 16.70
C ARG A 124 37.13 8.13 16.08
#